data_AF-A0A496U5U5-F1
#
_entry.id   AF-A0A496U5U5-F1
#
_cell.length_a   1.000
_cell.length_b   1.000
_cell.length_c   1.000
_cell.angle_alpha   90.00
_cell.angle_beta   90.00
_cell.angle_gamma   90.00
#
_symmetry.space_group_name_H-M   'P 1'
#
loop_
_entity.id
_entity.type
_entity.pdbx_description
1 polymer ?
#
loop_
_entity_poly.entity_id
_entity_poly.type
_entity_poly.pdbx_seq_one_letter_code
_entity_poly.pdbx_strand_id
1 'polypeptide(L)'
;MILFNFLLAFGLSVNSVTINGVKWGSETVYRTVFDIREGQRIDILTLRSVLKKAYRTEYFSDLAVKGIIKENCIDLIFDIKENPRLREISFQGNKKVKSKKIVDTLDIHKGIPLSPATLFRWKHFIEEMYRDKGYYGTKVEIKVGEVDEKGFADATVSIHEGKKARIKKIEFVGNHEIPDTKLKKAMKTKEKRWPFRSGKLEDEKFQEDLDRIVDYYRDHGFLEARVDSFKIDTRDKEIYIKIFVFEGQKYRLGRLDFQGNSLFSSDFLKKLVKLKEGDVFSQKKLDESLANIAGLYGDSGY
;
A
#
# COMPACT_ATOMS: atom_id res chain seq x y z
N MET A 1 41.59 11.35 -5.07
CA MET A 1 40.20 11.06 -4.60
C MET A 1 39.69 12.05 -3.53
N ILE A 2 40.55 12.72 -2.75
CA ILE A 2 40.12 13.66 -1.68
C ILE A 2 39.72 15.05 -2.22
N LEU A 3 40.35 15.56 -3.29
CA LEU A 3 39.95 16.82 -3.93
C LEU A 3 38.57 16.78 -4.62
N PHE A 4 38.14 15.60 -5.09
CA PHE A 4 36.90 15.43 -5.87
C PHE A 4 35.64 15.65 -5.01
N ASN A 5 35.68 15.28 -3.73
CA ASN A 5 34.56 15.53 -2.79
C ASN A 5 34.55 16.96 -2.24
N PHE A 6 35.69 17.66 -2.20
CA PHE A 6 35.80 19.00 -1.58
C PHE A 6 35.28 20.11 -2.51
N LEU A 7 35.53 20.02 -3.82
CA LEU A 7 35.06 21.01 -4.81
C LEU A 7 33.53 20.97 -5.05
N LEU A 8 32.89 19.81 -4.90
CA LEU A 8 31.43 19.68 -5.00
C LEU A 8 30.67 20.28 -3.80
N ALA A 9 31.36 20.61 -2.70
CA ALA A 9 30.74 21.20 -1.50
C ALA A 9 30.45 22.71 -1.65
N PHE A 10 31.17 23.41 -2.54
CA PHE A 10 30.97 24.86 -2.80
C PHE A 10 30.15 25.16 -4.06
N GLY A 11 29.75 24.11 -4.80
CA GLY A 11 29.03 24.19 -6.07
C GLY A 11 29.92 24.65 -7.23
N LEU A 12 29.89 23.91 -8.34
CA LEU A 12 30.60 24.26 -9.57
C LEU A 12 29.65 24.89 -10.57
N SER A 13 30.12 25.86 -11.36
CA SER A 13 29.33 26.40 -12.47
C SER A 13 29.31 25.39 -13.62
N VAL A 14 28.13 25.02 -14.11
CA VAL A 14 28.01 24.13 -15.26
C VAL A 14 28.48 24.88 -16.52
N ASN A 15 29.47 24.33 -17.20
CA ASN A 15 29.96 24.90 -18.46
C ASN A 15 29.27 24.27 -19.67
N SER A 16 29.03 22.96 -19.64
CA SER A 16 28.31 22.26 -20.70
C SER A 16 27.54 21.06 -20.16
N VAL A 17 26.47 20.69 -20.87
CA VAL A 17 25.71 19.46 -20.63
C VAL A 17 25.62 18.67 -21.94
N THR A 18 26.19 17.48 -21.94
CA THR A 18 26.20 16.55 -23.07
C THR A 18 25.40 15.30 -22.72
N ILE A 19 24.61 14.79 -23.67
CA ILE A 19 23.81 13.58 -23.49
C ILE A 19 24.23 12.55 -24.56
N ASN A 20 24.77 11.43 -24.11
CA ASN A 20 25.17 10.30 -24.94
C ASN A 20 24.15 9.17 -24.83
N GLY A 21 23.97 8.41 -25.91
CA GLY A 21 23.13 7.20 -25.90
C GLY A 21 21.65 7.45 -26.23
N VAL A 22 21.31 8.66 -26.68
CA VAL A 22 20.02 8.94 -27.32
C VAL A 22 19.92 8.09 -28.59
N LYS A 23 18.90 7.24 -28.70
CA LYS A 23 18.67 6.41 -29.90
C LYS A 23 17.36 6.77 -30.56
N TRP A 24 16.28 6.82 -29.80
CA TRP A 24 14.92 7.06 -30.30
C TRP A 24 14.23 8.25 -29.62
N GLY A 25 14.71 8.67 -28.46
CA GLY A 25 14.20 9.84 -27.74
C GLY A 25 14.55 11.16 -28.40
N SER A 26 14.03 12.23 -27.81
CA SER A 26 14.40 13.60 -28.15
C SER A 26 15.39 14.12 -27.13
N GLU A 27 16.57 14.52 -27.58
CA GLU A 27 17.57 15.15 -26.72
C GLU A 27 17.00 16.38 -26.00
N THR A 28 16.19 17.18 -26.69
CA THR A 28 15.50 18.34 -26.09
C THR A 28 14.61 17.94 -24.93
N VAL A 29 13.87 16.84 -25.04
CA VAL A 29 13.04 16.33 -23.94
C VAL A 29 13.92 15.92 -22.76
N TYR A 30 15.04 15.24 -23.01
CA TYR A 30 15.94 14.81 -21.95
C TYR A 30 16.65 15.98 -21.26
N ARG A 31 17.03 17.02 -22.01
CA ARG A 31 17.53 18.28 -21.45
C ARG A 31 16.51 18.92 -20.51
N THR A 32 15.23 18.94 -20.90
CA THR A 32 14.13 19.41 -20.04
C THR A 32 13.95 18.55 -18.79
N VAL A 33 14.10 17.23 -18.90
CA VAL A 33 14.03 16.31 -17.74
C VAL A 33 15.18 16.55 -16.76
N PHE A 34 16.40 16.77 -17.28
CA PHE A 34 17.55 17.05 -16.43
C PHE A 34 17.47 18.42 -15.79
N ASP A 35 16.88 19.41 -16.46
CA ASP A 35 16.68 20.77 -15.95
C ASP A 35 17.98 21.39 -15.40
N ILE A 36 19.08 21.17 -16.14
CA ILE A 36 20.38 21.76 -15.87
C ILE A 36 20.73 22.71 -17.00
N ARG A 37 21.06 23.95 -16.64
CA ARG A 37 21.45 25.01 -17.59
C ARG A 37 22.93 25.31 -17.47
N GLU A 38 23.52 25.77 -18.58
CA GLU A 38 24.86 26.36 -18.55
C GLU A 38 24.85 27.61 -17.66
N GLY A 39 25.94 27.81 -16.91
CA GLY A 39 26.07 28.85 -15.87
C GLY A 39 25.40 28.51 -14.53
N GLN A 40 24.58 27.45 -14.45
CA GLN A 40 23.95 27.04 -13.19
C GLN A 40 24.99 26.48 -12.22
N ARG A 41 24.92 26.87 -10.95
CA ARG A 41 25.71 26.20 -9.90
C ARG A 41 25.10 24.86 -9.56
N ILE A 42 25.91 23.81 -9.58
CA ILE A 42 25.50 22.45 -9.25
C ILE A 42 26.38 21.87 -8.15
N ASP A 43 25.73 21.21 -7.20
CA ASP A 43 26.35 20.39 -6.17
C ASP A 43 25.89 18.92 -6.28
N ILE A 44 26.46 18.06 -5.45
CA ILE A 44 26.16 16.63 -5.47
C ILE A 44 24.70 16.32 -5.08
N LEU A 45 24.06 17.15 -4.25
CA LEU A 45 22.68 16.92 -3.79
C LEU A 45 21.68 17.26 -4.89
N THR A 46 21.94 18.35 -5.60
CA THR A 46 21.19 18.80 -6.77
C THR A 46 21.32 17.78 -7.88
N LEU A 47 22.53 17.30 -8.18
CA LEU A 47 22.74 16.27 -9.19
C LEU A 47 22.03 14.96 -8.84
N ARG A 48 22.08 14.51 -7.58
CA ARG A 48 21.31 13.35 -7.11
C ARG A 48 19.81 13.54 -7.27
N SER A 49 19.30 14.73 -6.96
CA SER A 49 17.88 15.06 -7.15
C SER A 49 17.49 15.02 -8.63
N VAL A 50 18.33 15.55 -9.52
CA VAL A 50 18.14 15.50 -10.97
C VAL A 50 18.07 14.05 -11.45
N LEU A 51 19.04 13.21 -11.08
CA LEU A 51 19.03 11.79 -11.44
C LEU A 51 17.77 11.08 -10.93
N LYS A 52 17.37 11.35 -9.68
CA LYS A 52 16.14 10.78 -9.10
C LYS A 52 14.88 11.21 -9.85
N LYS A 53 14.79 12.47 -10.27
CA LYS A 53 13.68 12.98 -11.10
C LYS A 53 13.68 12.32 -12.48
N ALA A 54 14.86 12.20 -13.11
CA ALA A 54 15.01 11.55 -14.40
C ALA A 54 14.61 10.07 -14.37
N TYR A 55 14.99 9.31 -13.34
CA TYR A 55 14.53 7.92 -13.20
C TYR A 55 13.02 7.80 -13.03
N ARG A 56 12.36 8.79 -12.39
CA ARG A 56 10.90 8.80 -12.22
C ARG A 56 10.13 9.02 -13.52
N THR A 57 10.76 9.54 -14.57
CA THR A 57 10.10 9.64 -15.89
C THR A 57 10.02 8.29 -16.60
N GLU A 58 10.74 7.28 -16.10
CA GLU A 58 10.83 5.95 -16.69
C GLU A 58 11.40 5.93 -18.13
N TYR A 59 12.01 7.02 -18.60
CA TYR A 59 12.62 7.07 -19.93
C TYR A 59 13.90 6.26 -20.05
N PHE A 60 14.58 6.00 -18.92
CA PHE A 60 15.92 5.41 -18.91
C PHE A 60 15.94 4.08 -18.14
N SER A 61 16.50 3.04 -18.75
CA SER A 61 16.85 1.77 -18.10
C SER A 61 18.16 1.88 -17.32
N ASP A 62 19.06 2.74 -17.79
CA ASP A 62 20.32 3.08 -17.13
C ASP A 62 20.64 4.56 -17.36
N LEU A 63 21.20 5.21 -16.35
CA LEU A 63 21.50 6.64 -16.35
C LEU A 63 22.72 6.88 -15.46
N ALA A 64 23.85 7.18 -16.10
CA ALA A 64 25.06 7.59 -15.44
C ALA A 64 25.38 9.04 -15.77
N VAL A 65 26.07 9.72 -14.86
CA VAL A 65 26.60 11.07 -15.10
C VAL A 65 28.06 11.13 -14.73
N LYS A 66 28.86 11.71 -15.62
CA LYS A 66 30.29 11.98 -15.42
C LYS A 66 30.49 13.49 -15.39
N GLY A 67 31.32 13.95 -14.47
CA GLY A 67 31.71 15.35 -14.35
C GLY A 67 33.18 15.50 -14.69
N ILE A 68 33.51 16.38 -15.64
CA ILE A 68 34.88 16.78 -15.93
C ILE A 68 35.06 18.20 -15.39
N ILE A 69 35.86 18.34 -14.34
CA ILE A 69 36.11 19.63 -13.68
C ILE A 69 37.22 20.36 -14.46
N LYS A 70 36.97 21.61 -14.81
CA LYS A 70 37.93 22.54 -15.41
C LYS A 70 37.87 23.84 -14.63
N GLU A 71 38.94 24.14 -13.89
CA GLU A 71 39.02 25.32 -13.01
C GLU A 71 37.83 25.35 -12.01
N ASN A 72 36.96 26.36 -12.09
CA ASN A 72 35.75 26.52 -11.26
C ASN A 72 34.46 26.07 -11.97
N CYS A 73 34.59 25.37 -13.10
CA CYS A 73 33.49 24.89 -13.91
C CYS A 73 33.44 23.36 -14.00
N ILE A 74 32.28 22.82 -14.36
CA ILE A 74 32.06 21.40 -14.61
C ILE A 74 31.36 21.17 -15.95
N ASP A 75 31.93 20.28 -16.76
CA ASP A 75 31.25 19.70 -17.91
C ASP A 75 30.54 18.41 -17.47
N LEU A 76 29.23 18.33 -17.68
CA LEU A 76 28.42 17.18 -17.32
C LEU A 76 28.12 16.33 -18.55
N ILE A 77 28.43 15.04 -18.47
CA ILE A 77 28.18 14.07 -19.53
C ILE A 77 27.22 13.02 -18.98
N PHE A 78 25.99 13.02 -19.48
CA PHE A 78 24.97 12.02 -19.16
C PHE A 78 25.06 10.87 -20.15
N ASP A 79 25.43 9.68 -19.67
CA ASP A 79 25.39 8.45 -20.45
C ASP A 79 24.06 7.75 -20.15
N ILE A 80 23.18 7.67 -21.14
CA ILE A 80 21.83 7.10 -20.99
C ILE A 80 21.67 5.79 -21.76
N LYS A 81 20.80 4.93 -21.23
CA LYS A 81 20.19 3.84 -21.98
C LYS A 81 18.68 3.96 -21.88
N GLU A 82 18.02 4.20 -22.99
CA GLU A 82 16.57 4.42 -23.01
C GLU A 82 15.81 3.11 -22.68
N ASN A 83 14.65 3.22 -22.03
CA ASN A 83 13.68 2.12 -21.94
C ASN A 83 12.93 1.99 -23.28
N PRO A 84 12.65 0.77 -23.75
CA PRO A 84 11.79 0.58 -24.91
C PRO A 84 10.34 0.96 -24.57
N ARG A 85 9.56 1.26 -25.60
CA ARG A 85 8.13 1.57 -25.48
C ARG A 85 7.29 0.37 -25.91
N LEU A 86 6.14 0.20 -25.27
CA LEU A 86 5.22 -0.89 -25.60
C LEU A 86 4.68 -0.72 -27.03
N ARG A 87 4.86 -1.73 -27.87
CA ARG A 87 4.20 -1.86 -29.18
C ARG A 87 2.87 -2.59 -29.04
N GLU A 88 2.93 -3.82 -28.55
CA GLU A 88 1.79 -4.69 -28.32
C GLU A 88 2.02 -5.54 -27.06
N ILE A 89 0.93 -5.87 -26.37
CA ILE A 89 0.97 -6.75 -25.19
C ILE A 89 0.16 -8.01 -25.46
N SER A 90 0.74 -9.16 -25.15
CA SER A 90 0.08 -10.46 -25.22
C SER A 90 0.01 -11.11 -23.84
N PHE A 91 -1.04 -11.92 -23.61
CA PHE A 91 -1.27 -12.60 -22.35
C PHE A 91 -1.40 -14.10 -22.58
N GLN A 92 -0.77 -14.88 -21.71
CA GLN A 92 -0.78 -16.34 -21.75
C GLN A 92 -1.16 -16.89 -20.37
N GLY A 93 -1.96 -17.96 -20.34
CA GLY A 93 -2.36 -18.64 -19.10
C GLY A 93 -3.50 -17.98 -18.32
N ASN A 94 -4.01 -16.81 -18.74
CA ASN A 94 -5.03 -16.05 -18.03
C ASN A 94 -6.48 -16.51 -18.31
N LYS A 95 -6.86 -17.66 -17.74
CA LYS A 95 -8.21 -18.24 -17.90
C LYS A 95 -9.26 -17.58 -16.98
N LYS A 96 -8.88 -17.01 -15.83
CA LYS A 96 -9.81 -16.47 -14.80
C LYS A 96 -9.93 -14.95 -14.80
N VAL A 97 -9.00 -14.25 -15.43
CA VAL A 97 -9.03 -12.80 -15.62
C VAL A 97 -8.87 -12.51 -17.11
N LYS A 98 -9.88 -11.90 -17.73
CA LYS A 98 -9.86 -11.55 -19.16
C LYS A 98 -8.76 -10.51 -19.42
N SER A 99 -8.01 -10.68 -20.51
CA SER A 99 -6.92 -9.75 -20.90
C SER A 99 -7.40 -8.30 -20.97
N LYS A 100 -8.58 -8.06 -21.56
CA LYS A 100 -9.20 -6.73 -21.61
C LYS A 100 -9.35 -6.09 -20.22
N LYS A 101 -9.79 -6.86 -19.21
CA LYS A 101 -9.93 -6.32 -17.85
C LYS A 101 -8.57 -5.94 -17.25
N ILE A 102 -7.51 -6.68 -17.55
CA ILE A 102 -6.15 -6.34 -17.11
C ILE A 102 -5.69 -5.04 -17.79
N VAL A 103 -5.82 -4.96 -19.11
CA VAL A 103 -5.48 -3.78 -19.92
C VAL A 103 -6.21 -2.54 -19.43
N ASP A 104 -7.54 -2.61 -19.26
CA ASP A 104 -8.36 -1.50 -18.81
C ASP A 104 -8.03 -1.06 -17.37
N THR A 105 -7.71 -2.01 -16.48
CA THR A 105 -7.42 -1.70 -15.05
C THR A 105 -6.03 -1.08 -14.88
N LEU A 106 -5.07 -1.48 -15.71
CA LEU A 106 -3.69 -0.99 -15.68
C LEU A 106 -3.42 0.15 -16.65
N ASP A 107 -4.45 0.61 -17.37
CA ASP A 107 -4.36 1.60 -18.44
C ASP A 107 -3.25 1.28 -19.44
N ILE A 108 -3.18 0.03 -19.92
CA ILE A 108 -2.12 -0.41 -20.82
C ILE A 108 -2.45 0.05 -22.25
N HIS A 109 -1.59 0.89 -22.81
CA HIS A 109 -1.70 1.38 -24.17
C HIS A 109 -0.34 1.48 -24.85
N LYS A 110 -0.35 1.52 -26.19
CA LYS A 110 0.87 1.65 -27.01
C LYS A 110 1.65 2.91 -26.61
N GLY A 111 2.96 2.78 -26.50
CA GLY A 111 3.87 3.88 -26.18
C GLY A 111 4.31 3.96 -24.71
N ILE A 112 3.66 3.23 -23.80
CA ILE A 112 4.08 3.19 -22.38
C ILE A 112 5.52 2.67 -22.27
N PRO A 113 6.38 3.29 -21.44
CA PRO A 113 7.72 2.78 -21.18
C PRO A 113 7.69 1.39 -20.53
N LEU A 114 8.44 0.45 -21.08
CA LEU A 114 8.65 -0.89 -20.51
C LEU A 114 9.82 -0.86 -19.51
N SER A 115 9.71 0.01 -18.51
CA SER A 115 10.71 0.14 -17.45
C SER A 115 10.59 -0.97 -16.41
N PRO A 116 11.65 -1.29 -15.65
CA PRO A 116 11.56 -2.22 -14.52
C PRO A 116 10.45 -1.86 -13.52
N ALA A 117 10.20 -0.57 -13.29
CA ALA A 117 9.14 -0.09 -12.40
C ALA A 117 7.74 -0.38 -12.96
N THR A 118 7.52 -0.13 -14.26
CA THR A 118 6.25 -0.45 -14.92
C THR A 118 6.00 -1.96 -14.94
N LEU A 119 7.00 -2.76 -15.30
CA LEU A 119 6.87 -4.23 -15.32
C LEU A 119 6.58 -4.80 -13.92
N PHE A 120 7.26 -4.27 -12.89
CA PHE A 120 7.00 -4.65 -11.50
C PHE A 120 5.58 -4.30 -11.07
N ARG A 121 5.13 -3.08 -11.38
CA ARG A 121 3.76 -2.61 -11.08
C ARG A 121 2.72 -3.51 -11.75
N TRP A 122 2.84 -3.76 -13.05
CA TRP A 122 1.92 -4.64 -13.77
C TRP A 122 1.90 -6.06 -13.20
N LYS A 123 3.08 -6.64 -12.94
CA LYS A 123 3.18 -7.96 -12.31
C LYS A 123 2.40 -8.01 -11.00
N HIS A 124 2.67 -7.06 -10.10
CA HIS A 124 2.08 -7.03 -8.77
C HIS A 124 0.55 -6.89 -8.82
N PHE A 125 0.05 -5.91 -9.58
CA PHE A 125 -1.39 -5.70 -9.71
C PHE A 125 -2.10 -6.89 -10.36
N ILE A 126 -1.50 -7.55 -11.35
CA ILE A 126 -2.09 -8.76 -11.94
C ILE A 126 -2.17 -9.86 -10.87
N GLU A 127 -1.13 -10.08 -10.08
CA GLU A 127 -1.15 -11.04 -8.96
C GLU A 127 -2.24 -10.70 -7.93
N GLU A 128 -2.44 -9.42 -7.62
CA GLU A 128 -3.53 -8.94 -6.73
C GLU A 128 -4.92 -9.18 -7.32
N MET A 129 -5.16 -8.87 -8.60
CA MET A 129 -6.43 -9.15 -9.27
C MET A 129 -6.82 -10.64 -9.19
N TYR A 130 -5.84 -11.54 -9.21
CA TYR A 130 -6.04 -12.96 -9.01
C TYR A 130 -6.31 -13.31 -7.54
N ARG A 131 -5.58 -12.68 -6.61
CA ARG A 131 -5.78 -12.81 -5.16
C ARG A 131 -7.21 -12.42 -4.76
N ASP A 132 -7.75 -11.32 -5.26
CA ASP A 132 -9.11 -10.85 -4.98
C ASP A 132 -10.21 -11.82 -5.43
N LYS A 133 -9.90 -12.62 -6.45
CA LYS A 133 -10.75 -13.71 -6.95
C LYS A 133 -10.55 -15.03 -6.19
N GLY A 134 -9.63 -15.04 -5.24
CA GLY A 134 -9.26 -16.16 -4.38
C GLY A 134 -8.23 -17.12 -5.00
N TYR A 135 -7.51 -16.70 -6.04
CA TYR A 135 -6.47 -17.51 -6.70
C TYR A 135 -5.09 -17.18 -6.13
N TYR A 136 -4.84 -17.67 -4.91
CA TYR A 136 -3.58 -17.50 -4.20
C TYR A 136 -2.45 -18.32 -4.85
N GLY A 137 -1.22 -17.83 -4.73
CA GLY A 137 -0.05 -18.47 -5.35
C GLY A 137 0.02 -18.30 -6.86
N THR A 138 -0.76 -17.37 -7.43
CA THR A 138 -0.61 -16.96 -8.83
C THR A 138 0.77 -16.32 -9.02
N LYS A 139 1.50 -16.75 -10.05
CA LYS A 139 2.81 -16.18 -10.41
C LYS A 139 2.73 -15.53 -11.78
N VAL A 140 3.24 -14.31 -11.86
CA VAL A 140 3.27 -13.55 -13.11
C VAL A 140 4.71 -13.27 -13.53
N GLU A 141 4.99 -13.58 -14.79
CA GLU A 141 6.26 -13.28 -15.46
C GLU A 141 5.99 -12.40 -16.67
N ILE A 142 6.79 -11.36 -16.85
CA ILE A 142 6.68 -10.46 -17.99
C ILE A 142 8.02 -10.46 -18.73
N LYS A 143 7.97 -10.79 -20.02
CA LYS A 143 9.14 -10.77 -20.91
C LYS A 143 8.97 -9.67 -21.93
N VAL A 144 9.99 -8.84 -22.07
CA VAL A 144 10.08 -7.83 -23.13
C VAL A 144 10.80 -8.47 -24.31
N GLY A 145 10.19 -8.39 -25.49
CA GLY A 145 10.75 -8.90 -26.75
C GLY A 145 11.86 -8.03 -27.30
N GLU A 146 12.25 -8.30 -28.54
CA GLU A 146 13.26 -7.50 -29.24
C GLU A 146 12.76 -6.07 -29.48
N VAL A 147 13.67 -5.12 -29.31
CA VAL A 147 13.41 -3.69 -29.53
C VAL A 147 13.67 -3.38 -30.99
N ASP A 148 12.67 -2.83 -31.67
CA ASP A 148 12.80 -2.40 -33.06
C ASP A 148 13.59 -1.09 -33.20
N GLU A 149 13.88 -0.70 -34.44
CA GLU A 149 14.67 0.48 -34.77
C GLU A 149 14.06 1.79 -34.24
N LYS A 150 12.76 1.81 -33.93
CA LYS A 150 12.04 2.98 -33.41
C LYS A 150 11.94 2.97 -31.88
N GLY A 151 12.58 2.00 -31.22
CA GLY A 151 12.57 1.88 -29.76
C GLY A 151 11.32 1.20 -29.20
N PHE A 152 10.56 0.48 -30.02
CA PHE A 152 9.36 -0.22 -29.57
C PHE A 152 9.60 -1.73 -29.41
N ALA A 153 8.97 -2.34 -28.40
CA ALA A 153 9.04 -3.77 -28.15
C ALA A 153 7.68 -4.34 -27.74
N ASP A 154 7.47 -5.62 -28.02
CA ASP A 154 6.30 -6.35 -27.53
C ASP A 154 6.54 -6.84 -26.10
N ALA A 155 5.46 -6.95 -25.31
CA ALA A 155 5.51 -7.53 -23.98
C ALA A 155 4.64 -8.79 -23.92
N THR A 156 5.20 -9.89 -23.40
CA THR A 156 4.47 -11.14 -23.18
C THR A 156 4.31 -11.36 -21.68
N VAL A 157 3.07 -11.41 -21.23
CA VAL A 157 2.70 -11.66 -19.84
C VAL A 157 2.27 -13.12 -19.68
N SER A 158 3.10 -13.91 -19.01
CA SER A 158 2.82 -15.31 -18.68
C SER A 158 2.26 -15.43 -17.27
N ILE A 159 1.04 -15.95 -17.15
CA ILE A 159 0.31 -16.04 -15.90
C ILE A 159 0.13 -17.52 -15.54
N HIS A 160 0.81 -17.95 -14.48
CA HIS A 160 0.61 -19.25 -13.86
C HIS A 160 -0.44 -19.12 -12.77
N GLU A 161 -1.70 -19.41 -13.12
CA GLU A 161 -2.82 -19.25 -12.20
C GLU A 161 -2.68 -20.16 -10.98
N GLY A 162 -2.85 -19.54 -9.81
CA GLY A 162 -2.93 -20.26 -8.55
C GLY A 162 -4.18 -21.12 -8.46
N LYS A 163 -4.30 -21.87 -7.35
CA LYS A 163 -5.52 -22.63 -7.06
C LYS A 163 -6.51 -21.72 -6.35
N LYS A 164 -7.81 -21.89 -6.65
CA LYS A 164 -8.87 -21.16 -5.95
C LYS A 164 -8.95 -21.65 -4.50
N ALA A 165 -8.37 -20.90 -3.58
CA ALA A 165 -8.29 -21.27 -2.19
C ALA A 165 -9.48 -20.71 -1.38
N ARG A 166 -9.79 -21.38 -0.28
CA ARG A 166 -10.86 -21.02 0.66
C ARG A 166 -10.37 -21.14 2.09
N ILE A 167 -10.82 -20.24 2.95
CA ILE A 167 -10.53 -20.25 4.39
C ILE A 167 -11.04 -21.56 4.97
N LYS A 168 -10.11 -22.39 5.41
CA LYS A 168 -10.39 -23.65 6.09
C LYS A 168 -10.51 -23.43 7.59
N LYS A 169 -9.59 -22.64 8.15
CA LYS A 169 -9.51 -22.41 9.59
C LYS A 169 -9.03 -20.99 9.87
N ILE A 170 -9.66 -20.36 10.85
CA ILE A 170 -9.19 -19.14 11.51
C ILE A 170 -8.85 -19.55 12.95
N GLU A 171 -7.72 -19.12 13.47
CA GLU A 171 -7.31 -19.40 14.85
C GLU A 171 -6.83 -18.11 15.50
N PHE A 172 -7.13 -17.97 16.77
CA PHE A 172 -6.63 -16.87 17.59
C PHE A 172 -5.53 -17.39 18.51
N VAL A 173 -4.51 -16.56 18.71
CA VAL A 173 -3.38 -16.86 19.59
C VAL A 173 -3.19 -15.67 20.53
N GLY A 174 -3.08 -15.95 21.83
CA GLY A 174 -2.98 -14.92 22.88
C GLY A 174 -4.31 -14.54 23.50
N ASN A 175 -5.42 -15.11 23.02
CA ASN A 175 -6.71 -15.01 23.68
C ASN A 175 -6.84 -16.03 24.81
N HIS A 176 -7.32 -15.58 25.97
CA HIS A 176 -7.46 -16.39 27.19
C HIS A 176 -8.88 -16.27 27.75
N GLU A 177 -9.38 -15.06 27.92
CA GLU A 177 -10.71 -14.78 28.47
C GLU A 177 -11.81 -14.86 27.41
N ILE A 178 -11.53 -14.43 26.17
CA ILE A 178 -12.51 -14.49 25.07
C ILE A 178 -12.18 -15.66 24.14
N PRO A 179 -13.06 -16.67 24.03
CA PRO A 179 -12.79 -17.82 23.18
C PRO A 179 -12.90 -17.48 21.69
N ASP A 180 -12.14 -18.19 20.85
CA ASP A 180 -12.14 -18.07 19.39
C ASP A 180 -13.55 -17.98 18.78
N THR A 181 -14.49 -18.76 19.31
CA THR A 181 -15.86 -18.82 18.79
C THR A 181 -16.57 -17.47 18.86
N LYS A 182 -16.26 -16.62 19.84
CA LYS A 182 -16.83 -15.28 20.00
C LYS A 182 -16.15 -14.29 19.05
N LEU A 183 -14.82 -14.33 18.96
CA LEU A 183 -14.06 -13.49 18.02
C LEU A 183 -14.45 -13.81 16.57
N LYS A 184 -14.52 -15.09 16.20
CA LYS A 184 -15.01 -15.54 14.87
C LYS A 184 -16.44 -15.08 14.59
N LYS A 185 -17.29 -14.88 15.60
CA LYS A 185 -18.66 -14.36 15.42
C LYS A 185 -18.64 -12.87 15.09
N ALA A 186 -17.77 -12.08 15.72
CA ALA A 186 -17.61 -10.65 15.48
C ALA A 186 -17.09 -10.34 14.06
N MET A 187 -16.23 -11.20 13.51
CA MET A 187 -15.74 -11.08 12.13
C MET A 187 -16.86 -11.27 11.09
N LYS A 188 -16.75 -10.64 9.93
CA LYS A 188 -17.56 -10.94 8.73
C LYS A 188 -16.90 -12.00 7.83
N THR A 189 -15.58 -12.15 7.89
CA THR A 189 -14.78 -13.20 7.25
C THR A 189 -15.06 -14.52 7.95
N LYS A 190 -15.34 -15.57 7.17
CA LYS A 190 -15.76 -16.87 7.72
C LYS A 190 -15.01 -18.01 7.08
N GLU A 191 -14.77 -19.04 7.89
CA GLU A 191 -14.37 -20.36 7.40
C GLU A 191 -15.42 -20.94 6.43
N LYS A 192 -14.96 -21.68 5.44
CA LYS A 192 -15.78 -22.39 4.48
C LYS A 192 -16.66 -23.40 5.22
N ARG A 193 -17.97 -23.26 5.08
CA ARG A 193 -18.95 -24.21 5.60
C ARG A 193 -20.06 -24.35 4.59
N TRP A 194 -20.11 -25.50 3.92
CA TRP A 194 -21.14 -25.80 2.94
C TRP A 194 -22.50 -25.96 3.64
N PRO A 195 -23.61 -25.45 3.08
CA PRO A 195 -23.73 -24.69 1.83
C PRO A 195 -23.65 -23.15 1.98
N PHE A 196 -23.74 -22.61 3.20
CA PHE A 196 -24.02 -21.18 3.41
C PHE A 196 -22.79 -20.26 3.46
N ARG A 197 -21.57 -20.79 3.60
CA ARG A 197 -20.34 -19.98 3.75
C ARG A 197 -19.30 -20.35 2.71
N SER A 198 -19.06 -19.42 1.79
CA SER A 198 -18.13 -19.60 0.67
C SER A 198 -16.69 -19.83 1.13
N GLY A 199 -16.29 -19.27 2.27
CA GLY A 199 -14.92 -19.25 2.74
C GLY A 199 -13.99 -18.41 1.86
N LYS A 200 -14.51 -17.42 1.13
CA LYS A 200 -13.68 -16.50 0.37
C LYS A 200 -12.96 -15.56 1.36
N LEU A 201 -11.65 -15.40 1.17
CA LEU A 201 -10.88 -14.34 1.81
C LEU A 201 -10.93 -13.11 0.91
N GLU A 202 -11.38 -12.00 1.48
CA GLU A 202 -11.45 -10.68 0.84
C GLU A 202 -10.59 -9.78 1.72
N ASP A 203 -9.46 -9.32 1.19
CA ASP A 203 -8.39 -8.71 2.00
C ASP A 203 -8.89 -7.46 2.73
N GLU A 204 -9.61 -6.55 2.06
CA GLU A 204 -10.22 -5.36 2.68
C GLU A 204 -11.16 -5.72 3.84
N LYS A 205 -12.07 -6.67 3.60
CA LYS A 205 -13.03 -7.13 4.61
C LYS A 205 -12.34 -7.81 5.80
N PHE A 206 -11.24 -8.52 5.55
CA PHE A 206 -10.45 -9.14 6.60
C PHE A 206 -9.70 -8.09 7.43
N GLN A 207 -9.18 -7.02 6.82
CA GLN A 207 -8.58 -5.90 7.55
C GLN A 207 -9.61 -5.24 8.48
N GLU A 208 -10.80 -4.92 7.97
CA GLU A 208 -11.88 -4.40 8.82
C GLU A 208 -12.28 -5.36 9.96
N ASP A 209 -12.12 -6.67 9.76
CA ASP A 209 -12.40 -7.64 10.81
C ASP A 209 -11.38 -7.63 11.94
N LEU A 210 -10.13 -7.21 11.68
CA LEU A 210 -9.13 -7.02 12.72
C LEU A 210 -9.55 -5.90 13.68
N ASP A 211 -10.08 -4.80 13.14
CA ASP A 211 -10.64 -3.72 13.95
C ASP A 211 -11.88 -4.20 14.73
N ARG A 212 -12.78 -4.95 14.10
CA ARG A 212 -13.95 -5.54 14.78
C ARG A 212 -13.56 -6.47 15.94
N ILE A 213 -12.43 -7.17 15.82
CA ILE A 213 -11.90 -8.01 16.91
C ILE A 213 -11.51 -7.11 18.08
N VAL A 214 -10.77 -6.03 17.83
CA VAL A 214 -10.37 -5.06 18.87
C VAL A 214 -11.59 -4.40 19.50
N ASP A 215 -12.55 -3.96 18.71
CA ASP A 215 -13.81 -3.38 19.19
C ASP A 215 -14.58 -4.37 20.06
N TYR A 216 -14.66 -5.64 19.63
CA TYR A 216 -15.29 -6.70 20.41
C TYR A 216 -14.62 -6.84 21.78
N TYR A 217 -13.29 -6.81 21.85
CA TYR A 217 -12.57 -6.86 23.12
C TYR A 217 -12.86 -5.64 24.01
N ARG A 218 -12.81 -4.43 23.45
CA ARG A 218 -13.09 -3.17 24.16
C ARG A 218 -14.53 -3.11 24.68
N ASP A 219 -15.46 -3.69 23.95
CA ASP A 219 -16.86 -3.84 24.37
C ASP A 219 -17.07 -4.83 25.52
N HIS A 220 -16.07 -5.66 25.81
CA HIS A 220 -16.08 -6.65 26.90
C HIS A 220 -15.07 -6.33 28.01
N GLY A 221 -14.57 -5.09 28.05
CA GLY A 221 -13.76 -4.55 29.14
C GLY A 221 -12.26 -4.57 28.91
N PHE A 222 -11.79 -4.98 27.75
CA PHE A 222 -10.36 -5.09 27.45
C PHE A 222 -9.86 -3.86 26.67
N LEU A 223 -9.53 -2.79 27.40
CA LEU A 223 -9.19 -1.49 26.81
C LEU A 223 -7.88 -1.48 26.01
N GLU A 224 -6.90 -2.25 26.49
CA GLU A 224 -5.57 -2.36 25.89
C GLU A 224 -5.51 -3.39 24.75
N ALA A 225 -6.66 -4.01 24.44
CA ALA A 225 -6.71 -5.07 23.47
C ALA A 225 -6.24 -4.58 22.10
N ARG A 226 -5.45 -5.42 21.44
CA ARG A 226 -4.93 -5.15 20.09
C ARG A 226 -4.67 -6.44 19.34
N VAL A 227 -4.68 -6.35 18.02
CA VAL A 227 -4.15 -7.37 17.13
C VAL A 227 -2.69 -7.03 16.87
N ASP A 228 -1.76 -7.87 17.35
CA ASP A 228 -0.32 -7.63 17.18
C ASP A 228 0.15 -7.97 15.75
N SER A 229 -0.37 -9.07 15.20
CA SER A 229 -0.04 -9.51 13.83
C SER A 229 -1.00 -10.60 13.35
N PHE A 230 -0.90 -10.98 12.08
CA PHE A 230 -1.57 -12.15 11.54
C PHE A 230 -0.65 -12.91 10.58
N LYS A 231 -0.93 -14.20 10.38
CA LYS A 231 -0.28 -15.06 9.40
C LYS A 231 -1.32 -15.75 8.54
N ILE A 232 -1.11 -15.73 7.23
CA ILE A 232 -1.96 -16.41 6.24
C ILE A 232 -1.11 -17.47 5.54
N ASP A 233 -1.43 -18.73 5.79
CA ASP A 233 -0.81 -19.87 5.12
C ASP A 233 -1.76 -20.44 4.08
N THR A 234 -1.30 -20.58 2.85
CA THR A 234 -2.06 -21.27 1.79
C THR A 234 -1.47 -22.66 1.56
N ARG A 235 -2.31 -23.69 1.69
CA ARG A 235 -1.96 -25.09 1.41
C ARG A 235 -2.93 -25.63 0.37
N ASP A 236 -2.46 -25.84 -0.85
CA ASP A 236 -3.28 -26.29 -1.97
C ASP A 236 -4.49 -25.36 -2.25
N LYS A 237 -5.69 -25.76 -1.83
CA LYS A 237 -6.96 -25.02 -1.97
C LYS A 237 -7.50 -24.50 -0.63
N GLU A 238 -6.70 -24.56 0.42
CA GLU A 238 -7.09 -24.20 1.78
C GLU A 238 -6.24 -23.04 2.30
N ILE A 239 -6.91 -22.08 2.93
CA ILE A 239 -6.29 -20.93 3.59
C ILE A 239 -6.43 -21.13 5.10
N TYR A 240 -5.34 -20.98 5.82
CA TYR A 240 -5.26 -21.03 7.27
C TYR A 240 -4.84 -19.66 7.76
N ILE A 241 -5.64 -19.07 8.64
CA ILE A 241 -5.39 -17.74 9.18
C ILE A 241 -5.13 -17.87 10.67
N LYS A 242 -4.00 -17.33 11.14
CA LYS A 242 -3.70 -17.17 12.56
C LYS A 242 -3.65 -15.69 12.89
N ILE A 243 -4.42 -15.27 13.88
CA ILE A 243 -4.47 -13.88 14.36
C ILE A 243 -3.88 -13.85 15.76
N PHE A 244 -2.81 -13.09 15.94
CA PHE A 244 -2.14 -12.90 17.22
C PHE A 244 -2.73 -11.68 17.90
N VAL A 245 -3.30 -11.87 19.08
CA VAL A 245 -3.97 -10.84 19.86
C VAL A 245 -3.32 -10.69 21.22
N PHE A 246 -3.33 -9.47 21.73
CA PHE A 246 -3.05 -9.16 23.13
C PHE A 246 -4.35 -8.69 23.76
N GLU A 247 -4.85 -9.38 24.78
CA GLU A 247 -6.11 -9.01 25.46
C GLU A 247 -5.92 -7.85 26.44
N GLY A 248 -4.82 -7.85 27.19
CA GLY A 248 -4.62 -6.91 28.29
C GLY A 248 -5.50 -7.20 29.51
N GLN A 249 -5.61 -6.22 30.41
CA GLN A 249 -6.44 -6.37 31.62
C GLN A 249 -7.91 -6.08 31.35
N LYS A 250 -8.77 -6.71 32.16
CA LYS A 250 -10.21 -6.46 32.15
C LYS A 250 -10.57 -5.33 33.10
N TYR A 251 -11.10 -4.26 32.54
CA TYR A 251 -11.49 -3.05 33.25
C TYR A 251 -12.99 -3.04 33.57
N ARG A 252 -13.31 -2.37 34.67
CA ARG A 252 -14.67 -2.03 35.08
C ARG A 252 -14.80 -0.52 35.15
N LEU A 253 -16.00 -0.02 34.93
CA LEU A 253 -16.28 1.39 35.14
C LEU A 253 -16.10 1.70 36.63
N GLY A 254 -15.22 2.64 36.95
CA GLY A 254 -15.03 3.14 38.31
C GLY A 254 -16.15 4.11 38.67
N ARG A 255 -15.76 5.31 39.11
CA ARG A 255 -16.69 6.39 39.41
C ARG A 255 -17.07 7.16 38.14
N LEU A 256 -18.34 7.54 38.02
CA LEU A 256 -18.86 8.37 36.94
C LEU A 256 -19.30 9.73 37.49
N ASP A 257 -18.61 10.78 37.06
CA ASP A 257 -18.94 12.17 37.41
C ASP A 257 -19.14 13.01 36.13
N PHE A 258 -19.96 14.05 36.25
CA PHE A 258 -20.24 15.01 35.20
C PHE A 258 -19.74 16.39 35.65
N GLN A 259 -19.06 17.10 34.75
CA GLN A 259 -18.55 18.45 34.98
C GLN A 259 -18.91 19.35 33.80
N GLY A 260 -19.11 20.64 34.06
CA GLY A 260 -19.40 21.65 33.03
C GLY A 260 -20.83 21.64 32.48
N ASN A 261 -21.71 20.75 32.96
CA ASN A 261 -23.11 20.72 32.60
C ASN A 261 -23.90 21.85 33.31
N SER A 262 -24.52 22.74 32.54
CA SER A 262 -25.38 23.83 33.04
C SER A 262 -26.87 23.59 32.78
N LEU A 263 -27.19 22.93 31.66
CA LEU A 263 -28.58 22.74 31.21
C LEU A 263 -29.27 21.56 31.89
N PHE A 264 -28.57 20.43 32.03
CA PHE A 264 -29.10 19.22 32.65
C PHE A 264 -28.32 18.86 33.92
N SER A 265 -29.02 18.38 34.95
CA SER A 265 -28.36 17.95 36.20
C SER A 265 -27.53 16.69 35.99
N SER A 266 -26.46 16.54 36.78
CA SER A 266 -25.60 15.36 36.71
C SER A 266 -26.37 14.06 37.01
N ASP A 267 -27.36 14.10 37.90
CA ASP A 267 -28.21 12.94 38.21
C ASP A 267 -29.12 12.55 37.04
N PHE A 268 -29.58 13.53 36.26
CA PHE A 268 -30.35 13.26 35.04
C PHE A 268 -29.45 12.62 33.97
N LEU A 269 -28.27 13.20 33.72
CA LEU A 269 -27.31 12.67 32.74
C LEU A 269 -26.82 11.26 33.12
N LYS A 270 -26.59 10.99 34.41
CA LYS A 270 -26.25 9.66 34.93
C LYS A 270 -27.29 8.59 34.53
N LYS A 271 -28.58 8.93 34.51
CA LYS A 271 -29.65 7.99 34.11
C LYS A 271 -29.64 7.65 32.62
N LEU A 272 -29.04 8.50 31.79
CA LEU A 272 -28.90 8.27 30.35
C LEU A 272 -27.69 7.40 29.99
N VAL A 273 -26.73 7.26 30.91
CA VAL A 273 -25.55 6.44 30.71
C VAL A 273 -25.90 4.96 30.85
N LYS A 274 -25.53 4.17 29.83
CA LYS A 274 -25.81 2.74 29.73
C LYS A 274 -24.92 1.86 30.63
N LEU A 275 -23.84 2.43 31.16
CA LEU A 275 -22.91 1.79 32.09
C LEU A 275 -23.14 2.30 33.51
N LYS A 276 -23.13 1.40 34.49
CA LYS A 276 -23.15 1.73 35.91
C LYS A 276 -21.78 1.51 36.54
N GLU A 277 -21.50 2.21 37.62
CA GLU A 277 -20.28 1.99 38.40
C GLU A 277 -20.19 0.51 38.82
N GLY A 278 -19.01 -0.08 38.63
CA GLY A 278 -18.75 -1.51 38.84
C GLY A 278 -19.08 -2.42 37.64
N ASP A 279 -19.82 -1.95 36.63
CA ASP A 279 -20.05 -2.73 35.41
C ASP A 279 -18.73 -3.01 34.68
N VAL A 280 -18.66 -4.14 33.98
CA VAL A 280 -17.56 -4.36 33.01
C VAL A 280 -17.63 -3.26 31.96
N PHE A 281 -16.47 -2.63 31.72
CA PHE A 281 -16.39 -1.53 30.78
C PHE A 281 -16.82 -2.00 29.37
N SER A 282 -17.49 -1.13 28.62
CA SER A 282 -17.85 -1.38 27.24
C SER A 282 -17.74 -0.08 26.46
N GLN A 283 -16.80 -0.03 25.52
CA GLN A 283 -16.56 1.16 24.72
C GLN A 283 -17.83 1.59 23.98
N LYS A 284 -18.51 0.65 23.32
CA LYS A 284 -19.77 0.91 22.64
C LYS A 284 -20.84 1.50 23.55
N LYS A 285 -21.04 0.97 24.76
CA LYS A 285 -22.03 1.54 25.69
C LYS A 285 -21.67 2.95 26.11
N LEU A 286 -20.38 3.25 26.30
CA LEU A 286 -19.91 4.59 26.60
C LEU A 286 -20.18 5.53 25.42
N ASP A 287 -19.77 5.14 24.20
CA ASP A 287 -19.95 5.95 22.99
C ASP A 287 -21.42 6.23 22.71
N GLU A 288 -22.29 5.22 22.85
CA GLU A 288 -23.75 5.40 22.74
C GLU A 288 -24.31 6.34 23.82
N SER A 289 -23.75 6.30 25.03
CA SER A 289 -24.16 7.21 26.11
C SER A 289 -23.74 8.65 25.81
N LEU A 290 -22.52 8.85 25.32
CA LEU A 290 -22.00 10.16 24.91
C LEU A 290 -22.78 10.72 23.73
N ALA A 291 -23.09 9.90 22.72
CA ALA A 291 -23.89 10.29 21.57
C ALA A 291 -25.32 10.71 21.98
N ASN A 292 -25.96 9.96 22.89
CA ASN A 292 -27.28 10.32 23.41
C ASN A 292 -27.26 11.65 24.17
N ILE A 293 -26.24 11.88 25.00
CA ILE A 293 -26.08 13.14 25.72
C ILE A 293 -25.82 14.29 24.75
N ALA A 294 -24.93 14.10 23.77
CA ALA A 294 -24.66 15.11 22.74
C ALA A 294 -25.93 15.45 21.94
N GLY A 295 -26.71 14.43 21.54
CA GLY A 295 -28.00 14.63 20.86
C GLY A 295 -29.00 15.43 21.70
N LEU A 296 -29.10 15.15 22.99
CA LEU A 296 -29.96 15.89 23.91
C LEU A 296 -29.59 17.39 24.00
N TYR A 297 -28.30 17.71 24.02
CA TYR A 297 -27.84 19.10 23.99
C TYR A 297 -28.10 19.75 22.63
N GLY A 298 -27.90 19.02 21.53
CA GLY A 298 -28.22 19.47 20.18
C GLY A 298 -29.69 19.80 19.99
N ASP A 299 -30.59 18.94 20.49
CA ASP A 299 -32.04 19.18 20.50
C ASP A 299 -32.44 20.42 21.33
N SER A 300 -31.56 20.82 22.26
CA SER A 300 -31.73 22.01 23.09
C SER A 300 -31.02 23.25 22.52
N GLY A 301 -30.43 23.15 21.33
CA GLY A 301 -29.82 24.27 20.59
C GLY A 301 -28.33 24.53 20.89
N TYR A 302 -27.60 23.56 21.42
CA TYR A 302 -26.16 23.65 21.74
C TYR A 302 -25.28 22.76 20.85
#